data_AF-A0A3A4WK53-F1
#
_entry.id   AF-A0A3A4WK53-F1
#
_cell.length_a   1.000
_cell.length_b   1.000
_cell.length_c   1.000
_cell.angle_alpha   90.00
_cell.angle_beta   90.00
_cell.angle_gamma   90.00
#
_symmetry.space_group_name_H-M   'P 1'
#
loop_
_entity.id
_entity.type
_entity.pdbx_description
1 polymer ?
#
loop_
_entity_poly.entity_id
_entity_poly.type
_entity_poly.pdbx_seq_one_letter_code
_entity_poly.pdbx_strand_id
1 'polypeptide(L)'
;MGIVSNFGFRASDLITMIRRETIKQAIEAIARRSPEVGYTLDEMLAMGMIDAPRPGQETMLGEDFYFLFDGYKARVSKFLYINKGTVPIEERLLVKYGELLKKRELLERGEAAESMEASKAIRKAGLRFMVLHEIDYAIRRMEESGGIDPRRWIPFLEELKTQQEPLAIPADADPLYCGTLEGGIQAFFSIFPLHMDSLLQVADINLEFFHVRFFLNRLMKDQLKNCFVCVTGNRVNRVNQILGIIYILFKQRMFSRNLVIDFVATLRGKTGDPAAAEAPRGVGAFLMAGVWMEWKTGALPARDMTLDSEVGARGFYASIGFQPRGFAEFVLSSPKGSLLLSILRMHCSRRQLPPKAVQALAGAIRKQVKSLRRNAETEKERAERRRVIETLKAYLTSAAVSGDAEAILQLISKYRKKIPESDALIRYALESGSSGTKNDAIKATPGARC
;
A
#
# COMPACT_ATOMS: atom_id res chain seq x y z
N MET A 1 43.85 -1.56 -6.40
CA MET A 1 44.89 -1.16 -5.42
C MET A 1 44.69 0.32 -5.10
N GLY A 2 45.12 0.79 -3.93
CA GLY A 2 45.15 2.23 -3.60
C GLY A 2 44.05 2.71 -2.64
N ILE A 3 44.46 2.98 -1.41
CA ILE A 3 43.82 3.73 -0.32
C ILE A 3 45.02 4.37 0.41
N VAL A 4 45.00 5.55 1.03
CA VAL A 4 43.94 6.37 1.67
C VAL A 4 44.20 7.87 1.33
N SER A 5 43.70 8.97 1.93
CA SER A 5 42.83 9.29 3.09
C SER A 5 42.34 10.76 3.04
N ASN A 6 41.45 11.12 3.97
CA ASN A 6 41.31 12.43 4.64
C ASN A 6 41.08 13.72 3.82
N PHE A 7 39.81 14.16 3.80
CA PHE A 7 39.47 15.43 4.44
C PHE A 7 38.36 15.19 5.47
N GLY A 8 38.55 15.68 6.70
CA GLY A 8 37.71 15.32 7.84
C GLY A 8 36.60 16.33 8.14
N PHE A 9 35.38 16.06 7.69
CA PHE A 9 34.15 16.69 8.23
C PHE A 9 33.06 15.62 8.40
N ARG A 10 32.39 15.61 9.57
CA ARG A 10 31.33 14.63 9.87
C ARG A 10 30.01 14.99 9.18
N ALA A 11 29.88 14.59 7.92
CA ALA A 11 28.61 14.70 7.18
C ALA A 11 27.45 13.87 7.78
N SER A 12 27.75 12.90 8.65
CA SER A 12 26.77 12.04 9.34
C SER A 12 25.83 12.79 10.29
N ASP A 13 26.31 13.88 10.91
CA ASP A 13 25.66 14.50 12.07
C ASP A 13 24.74 15.69 11.65
N LEU A 14 24.60 15.91 10.33
CA LEU A 14 23.87 17.03 9.72
C LEU A 14 22.48 16.67 9.17
N ILE A 15 22.23 15.41 8.80
CA ILE A 15 20.98 14.94 8.16
C ILE A 15 20.04 14.25 9.18
N THR A 16 20.51 14.00 10.40
CA THR A 16 19.89 13.11 11.39
C THR A 16 18.86 13.77 12.34
N MET A 17 18.55 15.05 12.16
CA MET A 17 17.62 15.80 13.01
C MET A 17 16.94 16.94 12.24
N ILE A 18 15.69 17.25 12.56
CA ILE A 18 15.01 18.48 12.09
C ILE A 18 15.56 19.67 12.88
N ARG A 19 15.97 20.72 12.16
CA ARG A 19 16.52 21.96 12.74
C ARG A 19 15.71 23.18 12.31
N ARG A 20 15.88 24.30 13.02
CA ARG A 20 15.14 25.56 12.77
C ARG A 20 15.33 26.08 11.35
N GLU A 21 16.52 25.89 10.79
CA GLU A 21 16.89 26.23 9.40
C GLU A 21 16.13 25.34 8.39
N THR A 22 15.96 24.06 8.69
CA THR A 22 15.22 23.12 7.81
C THR A 22 13.72 23.37 7.82
N ILE A 23 13.19 23.91 8.93
CA ILE A 23 11.81 24.40 9.02
C ILE A 23 11.66 25.70 8.20
N LYS A 24 12.60 26.65 8.34
CA LYS A 24 12.64 27.89 7.53
C LYS A 24 12.69 27.59 6.02
N GLN A 25 13.52 26.64 5.58
CA GLN A 25 13.57 26.19 4.18
C GLN A 25 12.24 25.57 3.70
N ALA A 26 11.52 24.84 4.55
CA ALA A 26 10.19 24.33 4.22
C ALA A 26 9.15 25.47 4.11
N ILE A 27 9.21 26.47 4.98
CA ILE A 27 8.37 27.68 4.92
C ILE A 27 8.66 28.48 3.64
N GLU A 28 9.92 28.67 3.27
CA GLU A 28 10.33 29.29 1.99
C GLU A 28 9.90 28.47 0.75
N ALA A 29 9.78 27.15 0.88
CA ALA A 29 9.24 26.28 -0.16
C ALA A 29 7.71 26.39 -0.31
N ILE A 30 6.99 26.78 0.75
CA ILE A 30 5.55 27.13 0.73
C ILE A 30 5.35 28.56 0.23
N ALA A 31 6.11 29.53 0.76
CA ALA A 31 6.00 30.97 0.45
C ALA A 31 6.10 31.27 -1.04
N ARG A 32 6.96 30.54 -1.77
CA ARG A 32 7.10 30.63 -3.24
C ARG A 32 5.84 30.20 -4.03
N ARG A 33 4.80 29.67 -3.37
CA ARG A 33 3.55 29.18 -3.98
C ARG A 33 2.33 29.89 -3.41
N SER A 34 2.32 30.05 -2.09
CA SER A 34 1.28 30.77 -1.32
C SER A 34 1.97 31.77 -0.38
N PRO A 35 2.26 33.00 -0.85
CA PRO A 35 3.02 33.99 -0.09
C PRO A 35 2.42 34.31 1.28
N GLU A 36 1.09 34.44 1.36
CA GLU A 36 0.35 34.71 2.61
C GLU A 36 0.57 33.61 3.65
N VAL A 37 0.41 32.34 3.25
CA VAL A 37 0.64 31.16 4.11
C VAL A 37 2.11 31.10 4.55
N GLY A 38 3.03 31.37 3.63
CA GLY A 38 4.47 31.44 3.94
C GLY A 38 4.80 32.54 4.95
N TYR A 39 4.22 33.73 4.78
CA TYR A 39 4.38 34.88 5.67
C TYR A 39 3.88 34.55 7.08
N THR A 40 2.64 34.06 7.24
CA THR A 40 2.10 33.71 8.57
C THR A 40 2.88 32.57 9.23
N LEU A 41 3.35 31.57 8.47
CA LEU A 41 4.21 30.52 9.02
C LEU A 41 5.58 31.05 9.47
N ASP A 42 6.14 32.05 8.79
CA ASP A 42 7.41 32.67 9.16
C ASP A 42 7.28 33.58 10.39
N GLU A 43 6.18 34.32 10.52
CA GLU A 43 5.80 35.02 11.76
C GLU A 43 5.65 34.04 12.94
N MET A 44 4.98 32.90 12.72
CA MET A 44 4.84 31.85 13.74
C MET A 44 6.17 31.20 14.12
N LEU A 45 7.10 31.04 13.17
CA LEU A 45 8.48 30.61 13.44
C LEU A 45 9.21 31.67 14.27
N ALA A 46 9.15 32.95 13.87
CA ALA A 46 9.80 34.07 14.56
C ALA A 46 9.31 34.23 16.01
N MET A 47 8.01 34.12 16.25
CA MET A 47 7.39 34.13 17.58
C MET A 47 7.65 32.86 18.42
N GLY A 48 8.30 31.83 17.86
CA GLY A 48 8.58 30.56 18.55
C GLY A 48 7.35 29.66 18.74
N MET A 49 6.21 29.97 18.11
CA MET A 49 5.08 29.05 18.01
C MET A 49 5.41 27.82 17.16
N ILE A 50 6.31 27.99 16.17
CA ILE A 50 6.93 26.90 15.44
C ILE A 50 8.41 26.84 15.82
N ASP A 51 8.94 25.66 16.17
CA ASP A 51 10.36 25.50 16.48
C ASP A 51 10.87 24.06 16.32
N ALA A 52 12.18 23.88 16.33
CA ALA A 52 12.82 22.56 16.39
C ALA A 52 12.83 22.00 17.84
N PRO A 53 13.04 20.67 18.03
CA PRO A 53 13.33 20.12 19.36
C PRO A 53 14.58 20.80 19.97
N ARG A 54 14.54 21.14 21.26
CA ARG A 54 15.68 21.84 21.90
C ARG A 54 16.89 20.89 22.05
N PRO A 55 18.14 21.41 22.01
CA PRO A 55 19.32 20.61 22.29
C PRO A 55 19.19 19.84 23.61
N GLY A 56 19.44 18.53 23.58
CA GLY A 56 19.30 17.64 24.74
C GLY A 56 17.89 17.08 24.98
N GLN A 57 16.87 17.47 24.21
CA GLN A 57 15.57 16.78 24.20
C GLN A 57 15.61 15.54 23.30
N GLU A 58 14.69 14.60 23.53
CA GLU A 58 14.41 13.50 22.61
C GLU A 58 14.04 14.07 21.23
N THR A 59 14.80 13.70 20.19
CA THR A 59 14.65 14.26 18.82
C THR A 59 13.68 13.47 17.94
N MET A 60 13.15 12.37 18.46
CA MET A 60 12.30 11.42 17.78
C MET A 60 10.97 11.25 18.50
N LEU A 61 9.99 10.67 17.82
CA LEU A 61 8.68 10.31 18.36
C LEU A 61 8.37 8.87 17.93
N GLY A 62 8.97 7.92 18.66
CA GLY A 62 9.12 6.53 18.18
C GLY A 62 10.17 6.46 17.07
N GLU A 63 9.80 5.87 15.92
CA GLU A 63 10.71 5.68 14.77
C GLU A 63 10.86 6.91 13.86
N ASP A 64 10.06 7.97 14.09
CA ASP A 64 10.00 9.18 13.25
C ASP A 64 10.57 10.43 13.94
N PHE A 65 10.81 11.51 13.17
CA PHE A 65 11.19 12.81 13.70
C PHE A 65 9.96 13.65 14.09
N TYR A 66 10.18 14.78 14.76
CA TYR A 66 9.14 15.79 14.95
C TYR A 66 9.72 17.22 14.99
N PHE A 67 8.83 18.21 14.83
CA PHE A 67 9.06 19.60 15.21
C PHE A 67 7.91 20.08 16.11
N LEU A 68 8.03 21.27 16.73
CA LEU A 68 7.00 21.86 17.56
C LEU A 68 6.13 22.81 16.73
N PHE A 69 4.81 22.71 16.87
CA PHE A 69 3.83 23.65 16.30
C PHE A 69 2.75 23.91 17.35
N ASP A 70 2.65 25.15 17.84
CA ASP A 70 1.76 25.56 18.94
C ASP A 70 1.92 24.64 20.17
N GLY A 71 3.17 24.33 20.53
CA GLY A 71 3.54 23.38 21.58
C GLY A 71 3.37 21.88 21.25
N TYR A 72 2.58 21.52 20.23
CA TYR A 72 2.34 20.12 19.85
C TYR A 72 3.54 19.51 19.07
N LYS A 73 3.93 18.27 19.41
CA LYS A 73 4.91 17.48 18.64
C LYS A 73 4.32 17.06 17.27
N ALA A 74 4.65 17.79 16.21
CA ALA A 74 4.25 17.53 14.83
C ALA A 74 5.16 16.45 14.19
N ARG A 75 4.67 15.20 14.13
CA ARG A 75 5.39 14.03 13.58
C ARG A 75 5.70 14.16 12.09
N VAL A 76 6.95 13.88 11.70
CA VAL A 76 7.48 13.92 10.33
C VAL A 76 8.17 12.59 10.05
N SER A 77 7.78 11.91 8.95
CA SER A 77 8.35 10.59 8.65
C SER A 77 9.87 10.67 8.44
N LYS A 78 10.62 9.90 9.24
CA LYS A 78 12.09 9.83 9.14
C LYS A 78 12.53 9.30 7.78
N PHE A 79 11.85 8.28 7.27
CA PHE A 79 12.13 7.74 5.94
C PHE A 79 11.89 8.78 4.85
N LEU A 80 10.73 9.45 4.84
CA LEU A 80 10.44 10.48 3.84
C LEU A 80 11.41 11.66 3.94
N TYR A 81 11.75 12.12 5.15
CA TYR A 81 12.69 13.24 5.35
C TYR A 81 14.07 12.92 4.75
N ILE A 82 14.64 11.75 5.06
CA ILE A 82 15.92 11.30 4.51
C ILE A 82 15.88 11.17 2.97
N ASN A 83 14.75 10.76 2.40
CA ASN A 83 14.61 10.48 0.96
C ASN A 83 13.97 11.61 0.12
N LYS A 84 13.53 12.70 0.74
CA LYS A 84 12.81 13.82 0.09
C LYS A 84 13.21 15.22 0.60
N GLY A 85 14.00 15.33 1.66
CA GLY A 85 14.34 16.63 2.27
C GLY A 85 13.15 17.27 2.98
N THR A 86 12.87 18.54 2.66
CA THR A 86 11.84 19.36 3.33
C THR A 86 10.40 18.91 3.12
N VAL A 87 10.10 18.09 2.10
CA VAL A 87 8.72 17.78 1.67
C VAL A 87 7.77 17.34 2.81
N PRO A 88 8.10 16.35 3.67
CA PRO A 88 7.20 15.96 4.77
C PRO A 88 7.15 16.98 5.93
N ILE A 89 8.03 17.99 5.95
CA ILE A 89 7.89 19.18 6.82
C ILE A 89 6.91 20.16 6.17
N GLU A 90 7.03 20.43 4.85
CA GLU A 90 6.09 21.27 4.09
C GLU A 90 4.65 20.75 4.25
N GLU A 91 4.42 19.46 3.97
CA GLU A 91 3.10 18.83 4.10
C GLU A 91 2.59 18.91 5.56
N ARG A 92 3.44 18.67 6.57
CA ARG A 92 3.01 18.72 7.98
C ARG A 92 2.73 20.15 8.47
N LEU A 93 3.46 21.15 8.01
CA LEU A 93 3.21 22.57 8.28
C LEU A 93 1.86 23.00 7.71
N LEU A 94 1.58 22.68 6.44
CA LEU A 94 0.30 22.98 5.78
C LEU A 94 -0.89 22.32 6.50
N VAL A 95 -0.73 21.07 6.92
CA VAL A 95 -1.75 20.36 7.72
C VAL A 95 -1.99 21.04 9.06
N LYS A 96 -0.93 21.44 9.77
CA LYS A 96 -1.05 22.12 11.07
C LYS A 96 -1.62 23.54 10.96
N TYR A 97 -1.31 24.24 9.87
CA TYR A 97 -1.89 25.54 9.55
C TYR A 97 -3.40 25.45 9.27
N GLY A 98 -3.84 24.49 8.45
CA GLY A 98 -5.27 24.27 8.22
C GLY A 98 -6.03 23.76 9.46
N GLU A 99 -5.39 22.97 10.33
CA GLU A 99 -5.94 22.64 11.66
C GLU A 99 -6.12 23.90 12.52
N LEU A 100 -5.15 24.81 12.54
CA LEU A 100 -5.22 26.07 13.28
C LEU A 100 -6.32 27.02 12.76
N LEU A 101 -6.44 27.16 11.43
CA LEU A 101 -7.53 27.96 10.83
C LEU A 101 -8.90 27.41 11.21
N LYS A 102 -9.10 26.09 11.12
CA LYS A 102 -10.39 25.48 11.50
C LYS A 102 -10.68 25.59 13.01
N LYS A 103 -9.65 25.52 13.86
CA LYS A 103 -9.79 25.75 15.30
C LYS A 103 -10.26 27.18 15.59
N ARG A 104 -9.77 28.20 14.87
CA ARG A 104 -10.23 29.59 14.98
C ARG A 104 -11.68 29.75 14.51
N GLU A 105 -12.02 29.25 13.32
CA GLU A 105 -13.38 29.31 12.75
C GLU A 105 -14.46 28.74 13.70
N LEU A 106 -14.14 27.67 14.43
CA LEU A 106 -15.04 27.06 15.42
C LEU A 106 -15.18 27.92 16.69
N LEU A 107 -14.07 28.46 17.20
CA LEU A 107 -14.08 29.35 18.37
C LEU A 107 -14.83 30.66 18.09
N GLU A 108 -14.68 31.23 16.89
CA GLU A 108 -15.40 32.43 16.42
C GLU A 108 -16.91 32.23 16.33
N ARG A 109 -17.37 30.97 16.20
CA ARG A 109 -18.80 30.59 16.25
C ARG A 109 -19.29 30.17 17.65
N GLY A 110 -18.41 30.14 18.65
CA GLY A 110 -18.71 29.59 19.98
C GLY A 110 -18.87 28.06 20.00
N GLU A 111 -18.41 27.34 18.98
CA GLU A 111 -18.47 25.88 18.93
C GLU A 111 -17.38 25.26 19.84
N ALA A 112 -17.75 24.22 20.60
CA ALA A 112 -16.85 23.55 21.54
C ALA A 112 -15.77 22.73 20.80
N ALA A 113 -14.61 23.35 20.56
CA ALA A 113 -13.48 22.80 19.83
C ALA A 113 -12.87 21.51 20.44
N GLU A 114 -13.20 21.19 21.70
CA GLU A 114 -12.72 20.01 22.43
C GLU A 114 -13.54 18.74 22.17
N SER A 115 -14.66 18.83 21.45
CA SER A 115 -15.45 17.63 21.11
C SER A 115 -14.70 16.69 20.16
N MET A 116 -15.03 15.39 20.20
CA MET A 116 -14.49 14.42 19.24
C MET A 116 -14.83 14.78 17.79
N GLU A 117 -15.99 15.40 17.56
CA GLU A 117 -16.45 15.79 16.22
C GLU A 117 -15.73 17.04 15.73
N ALA A 118 -15.55 18.06 16.57
CA ALA A 118 -14.69 19.20 16.29
C ALA A 118 -13.25 18.76 16.01
N SER A 119 -12.70 17.84 16.81
CA SER A 119 -11.36 17.27 16.60
C SER A 119 -11.22 16.57 15.23
N LYS A 120 -12.23 15.80 14.81
CA LYS A 120 -12.28 15.18 13.47
C LYS A 120 -12.43 16.22 12.36
N ALA A 121 -13.24 17.25 12.56
CA ALA A 121 -13.44 18.33 11.59
C ALA A 121 -12.18 19.18 11.39
N ILE A 122 -11.50 19.55 12.48
CA ILE A 122 -10.20 20.22 12.51
C ILE A 122 -9.16 19.38 11.75
N ARG A 123 -9.05 18.09 12.06
CA ARG A 123 -8.13 17.17 11.39
C ARG A 123 -8.42 17.05 9.89
N LYS A 124 -9.69 16.88 9.49
CA LYS A 124 -10.12 16.81 8.08
C LYS A 124 -9.82 18.12 7.34
N ALA A 125 -10.02 19.28 7.99
CA ALA A 125 -9.74 20.59 7.39
C ALA A 125 -8.24 20.79 7.14
N GLY A 126 -7.37 20.44 8.09
CA GLY A 126 -5.91 20.49 7.89
C GLY A 126 -5.42 19.57 6.77
N LEU A 127 -5.89 18.32 6.76
CA LEU A 127 -5.62 17.37 5.67
C LEU A 127 -6.07 17.92 4.32
N ARG A 128 -7.28 18.50 4.24
CA ARG A 128 -7.79 19.13 3.01
C ARG A 128 -6.96 20.32 2.58
N PHE A 129 -6.59 21.21 3.50
CA PHE A 129 -5.78 22.40 3.19
C PHE A 129 -4.46 22.02 2.50
N MET A 130 -3.75 21.02 3.02
CA MET A 130 -2.53 20.51 2.40
C MET A 130 -2.80 19.82 1.05
N VAL A 131 -3.83 18.99 0.93
CA VAL A 131 -4.19 18.34 -0.35
C VAL A 131 -4.52 19.38 -1.43
N LEU A 132 -5.28 20.44 -1.10
CA LEU A 132 -5.58 21.52 -2.03
C LEU A 132 -4.31 22.26 -2.48
N HIS A 133 -3.44 22.66 -1.55
CA HIS A 133 -2.16 23.30 -1.87
C HIS A 133 -1.25 22.43 -2.77
N GLU A 134 -1.23 21.11 -2.55
CA GLU A 134 -0.48 20.19 -3.42
C GLU A 134 -1.13 20.02 -4.80
N ILE A 135 -2.46 20.08 -4.91
CA ILE A 135 -3.16 20.10 -6.20
C ILE A 135 -2.86 21.41 -6.96
N ASP A 136 -2.96 22.56 -6.31
CA ASP A 136 -2.63 23.87 -6.90
C ASP A 136 -1.18 23.91 -7.39
N TYR A 137 -0.25 23.34 -6.61
CA TYR A 137 1.15 23.18 -7.01
C TYR A 137 1.31 22.23 -8.21
N ALA A 138 0.54 21.15 -8.29
CA ALA A 138 0.58 20.25 -9.44
C ALA A 138 0.01 20.90 -10.71
N ILE A 139 -1.05 21.71 -10.60
CA ILE A 139 -1.62 22.49 -11.72
C ILE A 139 -0.57 23.45 -12.27
N ARG A 140 0.00 24.34 -11.44
CA ARG A 140 1.03 25.30 -11.89
C ARG A 140 2.22 24.61 -12.54
N ARG A 141 2.63 23.45 -12.04
CA ARG A 141 3.70 22.65 -12.67
C ARG A 141 3.32 22.08 -14.04
N MET A 142 2.06 21.71 -14.27
CA MET A 142 1.59 21.28 -15.59
C MET A 142 1.59 22.45 -16.60
N GLU A 143 1.33 23.67 -16.13
CA GLU A 143 1.35 24.92 -16.90
C GLU A 143 2.78 25.37 -17.22
N GLU A 144 3.64 25.49 -16.19
CA GLU A 144 5.03 25.95 -16.30
C GLU A 144 5.95 24.98 -17.06
N SER A 145 5.87 23.69 -16.74
CA SER A 145 6.84 22.68 -17.19
C SER A 145 6.33 21.75 -18.29
N GLY A 146 5.03 21.81 -18.61
CA GLY A 146 4.35 20.84 -19.46
C GLY A 146 4.09 19.50 -18.75
N GLY A 147 2.83 19.23 -18.43
CA GLY A 147 2.37 17.88 -18.08
C GLY A 147 2.11 17.02 -19.32
N ILE A 148 1.95 15.70 -19.15
CA ILE A 148 1.30 14.87 -20.18
C ILE A 148 -0.18 15.24 -20.21
N ASP A 149 -0.67 15.79 -21.33
CA ASP A 149 -2.05 16.26 -21.53
C ASP A 149 -2.58 17.20 -20.41
N PRO A 150 -2.05 18.43 -20.29
CA PRO A 150 -2.52 19.40 -19.30
C PRO A 150 -3.98 19.80 -19.51
N ARG A 151 -4.44 19.80 -20.77
CA ARG A 151 -5.82 20.15 -21.15
C ARG A 151 -6.86 19.20 -20.55
N ARG A 152 -6.49 17.93 -20.34
CA ARG A 152 -7.31 16.95 -19.61
C ARG A 152 -7.17 17.07 -18.10
N TRP A 153 -5.94 17.14 -17.59
CA TRP A 153 -5.71 16.97 -16.15
C TRP A 153 -5.90 18.24 -15.33
N ILE A 154 -5.69 19.45 -15.86
CA ILE A 154 -5.93 20.69 -15.11
C ILE A 154 -7.43 20.84 -14.77
N PRO A 155 -8.39 20.70 -15.72
CA PRO A 155 -9.81 20.75 -15.38
C PRO A 155 -10.23 19.65 -14.39
N PHE A 156 -9.70 18.43 -14.54
CA PHE A 156 -9.96 17.34 -13.59
C PHE A 156 -9.43 17.64 -12.18
N LEU A 157 -8.25 18.28 -12.06
CA LEU A 157 -7.68 18.68 -10.77
C LEU A 157 -8.45 19.85 -10.13
N GLU A 158 -9.00 20.77 -10.93
CA GLU A 158 -9.94 21.80 -10.43
C GLU A 158 -11.26 21.19 -9.97
N GLU A 159 -11.85 20.25 -10.73
CA GLU A 159 -13.04 19.50 -10.31
C GLU A 159 -12.78 18.75 -8.98
N LEU A 160 -11.62 18.10 -8.86
CA LEU A 160 -11.16 17.39 -7.66
C LEU A 160 -11.13 18.30 -6.41
N LYS A 161 -10.76 19.59 -6.56
CA LYS A 161 -10.77 20.58 -5.47
C LYS A 161 -12.18 20.88 -4.94
N THR A 162 -13.23 20.71 -5.76
CA THR A 162 -14.62 20.99 -5.36
C THR A 162 -15.28 19.86 -4.56
N GLN A 163 -14.79 18.61 -4.66
CA GLN A 163 -15.39 17.43 -4.00
C GLN A 163 -15.42 17.59 -2.46
N GLN A 164 -16.61 17.76 -1.86
CA GLN A 164 -16.76 18.01 -0.41
C GLN A 164 -16.98 16.73 0.41
N GLU A 165 -17.86 15.86 -0.09
CA GLU A 165 -18.21 14.58 0.52
C GLU A 165 -17.17 13.50 0.22
N PRO A 166 -17.07 12.45 1.07
CA PRO A 166 -16.41 11.23 0.64
C PRO A 166 -17.25 10.58 -0.46
N LEU A 167 -16.84 10.79 -1.71
CA LEU A 167 -17.13 9.86 -2.79
C LEU A 167 -16.60 8.49 -2.35
N ALA A 168 -17.50 7.66 -1.81
CA ALA A 168 -17.25 6.23 -1.69
C ALA A 168 -16.81 5.76 -3.08
N ILE A 169 -15.61 5.14 -3.15
CA ILE A 169 -15.02 4.67 -4.42
C ILE A 169 -16.15 4.03 -5.24
N PRO A 170 -16.48 4.56 -6.43
CA PRO A 170 -17.76 4.28 -7.08
C PRO A 170 -18.03 2.78 -7.14
N ALA A 171 -19.28 2.36 -6.96
CA ALA A 171 -19.63 0.94 -7.04
C ALA A 171 -19.18 0.33 -8.39
N ASP A 172 -19.24 1.14 -9.45
CA ASP A 172 -18.83 0.81 -10.83
C ASP A 172 -17.31 0.85 -11.08
N ALA A 173 -16.52 1.38 -10.13
CA ALA A 173 -15.05 1.33 -10.18
C ALA A 173 -14.57 -0.06 -9.73
N ASP A 174 -15.01 -1.09 -10.47
CA ASP A 174 -14.88 -2.49 -10.07
C ASP A 174 -13.45 -2.82 -9.64
N PRO A 175 -13.28 -3.57 -8.54
CA PRO A 175 -12.01 -4.15 -8.18
C PRO A 175 -11.52 -5.07 -9.30
N LEU A 176 -10.21 -5.01 -9.60
CA LEU A 176 -9.58 -5.94 -10.54
C LEU A 176 -9.66 -7.36 -9.97
N TYR A 177 -9.44 -7.48 -8.65
CA TYR A 177 -9.60 -8.70 -7.86
C TYR A 177 -10.18 -8.38 -6.49
N CYS A 178 -11.11 -9.20 -6.01
CA CYS A 178 -11.57 -9.21 -4.63
C CYS A 178 -11.09 -10.47 -3.90
N GLY A 179 -10.99 -10.42 -2.57
CA GLY A 179 -10.59 -11.58 -1.78
C GLY A 179 -10.67 -11.35 -0.28
N THR A 180 -10.06 -12.25 0.50
CA THR A 180 -10.05 -12.19 1.97
C THR A 180 -8.65 -12.18 2.55
N LEU A 181 -8.42 -11.26 3.49
CA LEU A 181 -7.20 -11.16 4.29
C LEU A 181 -7.18 -12.21 5.42
N GLU A 182 -6.11 -12.22 6.22
CA GLU A 182 -6.12 -12.94 7.48
C GLU A 182 -7.17 -12.31 8.43
N GLY A 183 -7.89 -13.16 9.18
CA GLY A 183 -9.08 -12.73 9.93
C GLY A 183 -10.38 -12.63 9.12
N GLY A 184 -10.37 -12.93 7.81
CA GLY A 184 -11.58 -12.99 6.98
C GLY A 184 -12.09 -11.64 6.46
N ILE A 185 -11.38 -10.55 6.75
CA ILE A 185 -11.71 -9.20 6.28
C ILE A 185 -11.72 -9.18 4.74
N GLN A 186 -12.83 -8.72 4.14
CA GLN A 186 -12.95 -8.56 2.70
C GLN A 186 -12.09 -7.39 2.21
N ALA A 187 -11.26 -7.66 1.21
CA ALA A 187 -10.34 -6.68 0.63
C ALA A 187 -10.38 -6.71 -0.90
N PHE A 188 -9.98 -5.60 -1.48
CA PHE A 188 -10.11 -5.29 -2.90
C PHE A 188 -8.81 -4.73 -3.44
N PHE A 189 -8.39 -5.24 -4.60
CA PHE A 189 -7.21 -4.78 -5.34
C PHE A 189 -7.66 -3.99 -6.57
N SER A 190 -7.27 -2.72 -6.64
CA SER A 190 -7.62 -1.79 -7.72
C SER A 190 -6.46 -0.84 -8.02
N ILE A 191 -6.53 -0.14 -9.17
CA ILE A 191 -5.66 1.02 -9.44
C ILE A 191 -5.98 2.12 -8.42
N PHE A 192 -5.00 2.92 -8.01
CA PHE A 192 -5.18 4.03 -7.07
C PHE A 192 -6.32 4.95 -7.53
N PRO A 193 -7.43 5.06 -6.78
CA PRO A 193 -8.60 5.83 -7.18
C PRO A 193 -8.37 7.30 -6.86
N LEU A 194 -8.08 8.14 -7.86
CA LEU A 194 -7.75 9.55 -7.64
C LEU A 194 -9.00 10.40 -7.33
N HIS A 195 -9.40 10.39 -6.06
CA HIS A 195 -10.48 11.21 -5.50
C HIS A 195 -9.97 11.97 -4.27
N MET A 196 -10.67 13.04 -3.88
CA MET A 196 -10.30 13.87 -2.73
C MET A 196 -10.15 13.03 -1.46
N ASP A 197 -11.11 12.13 -1.19
CA ASP A 197 -11.05 11.22 -0.03
C ASP A 197 -9.79 10.33 -0.03
N SER A 198 -9.39 9.78 -1.17
CA SER A 198 -8.22 8.90 -1.27
C SER A 198 -6.90 9.67 -1.08
N LEU A 199 -6.85 10.96 -1.46
CA LEU A 199 -5.72 11.84 -1.13
C LEU A 199 -5.70 12.23 0.35
N LEU A 200 -6.86 12.48 0.97
CA LEU A 200 -7.00 12.70 2.42
C LEU A 200 -6.55 11.47 3.22
N GLN A 201 -6.94 10.26 2.80
CA GLN A 201 -6.49 9.01 3.42
C GLN A 201 -4.97 8.84 3.31
N VAL A 202 -4.36 9.08 2.15
CA VAL A 202 -2.89 9.07 1.98
C VAL A 202 -2.22 10.06 2.94
N ALA A 203 -2.75 11.28 3.05
CA ALA A 203 -2.24 12.34 3.92
C ALA A 203 -2.33 12.04 5.42
N ASP A 204 -3.29 11.22 5.86
CA ASP A 204 -3.44 10.83 7.27
C ASP A 204 -2.68 9.56 7.64
N ILE A 205 -2.68 8.55 6.75
CA ILE A 205 -2.10 7.23 7.01
C ILE A 205 -0.56 7.27 7.08
N ASN A 206 0.10 8.24 6.41
CA ASN A 206 1.56 8.47 6.51
C ASN A 206 2.39 7.19 6.19
N LEU A 207 2.16 6.61 5.01
CA LEU A 207 2.91 5.44 4.53
C LEU A 207 4.33 5.83 4.09
N GLU A 208 5.31 4.98 4.39
CA GLU A 208 6.76 5.26 4.28
C GLU A 208 7.23 5.79 2.92
N PHE A 209 6.56 5.44 1.81
CA PHE A 209 6.91 5.89 0.45
C PHE A 209 5.85 6.79 -0.22
N PHE A 210 4.68 6.96 0.40
CA PHE A 210 3.47 7.46 -0.26
C PHE A 210 2.86 8.66 0.46
N HIS A 211 3.22 9.85 -0.03
CA HIS A 211 2.64 11.15 0.32
C HIS A 211 1.85 11.74 -0.86
N VAL A 212 1.02 12.78 -0.65
CA VAL A 212 0.13 13.36 -1.68
C VAL A 212 0.90 13.79 -2.93
N ARG A 213 2.05 14.46 -2.72
CA ARG A 213 2.97 14.89 -3.79
C ARG A 213 3.47 13.75 -4.68
N PHE A 214 3.41 12.48 -4.25
CA PHE A 214 3.80 11.32 -5.07
C PHE A 214 2.76 11.06 -6.16
N PHE A 215 1.48 10.96 -5.79
CA PHE A 215 0.41 10.58 -6.72
C PHE A 215 0.21 11.63 -7.80
N LEU A 216 0.29 12.93 -7.45
CA LEU A 216 0.25 14.02 -8.41
C LEU A 216 1.47 14.02 -9.35
N ASN A 217 2.67 13.69 -8.84
CA ASN A 217 3.86 13.49 -9.69
C ASN A 217 3.80 12.23 -10.58
N ARG A 218 3.02 11.21 -10.22
CA ARG A 218 2.76 10.05 -11.10
C ARG A 218 1.63 10.33 -12.09
N LEU A 219 0.66 11.19 -11.75
CA LEU A 219 -0.37 11.68 -12.67
C LEU A 219 0.26 12.48 -13.82
N MET A 220 1.06 13.49 -13.50
CA MET A 220 1.80 14.32 -14.48
C MET A 220 2.65 13.52 -15.48
N LYS A 221 2.98 12.27 -15.15
CA LYS A 221 3.85 11.36 -15.92
C LYS A 221 3.12 10.15 -16.51
N ASP A 222 1.78 10.11 -16.48
CA ASP A 222 0.96 8.97 -16.93
C ASP A 222 1.41 7.62 -16.30
N GLN A 223 1.86 7.70 -15.06
CA GLN A 223 2.37 6.58 -14.25
C GLN A 223 1.40 6.18 -13.13
N LEU A 224 0.29 6.90 -12.94
CA LEU A 224 -0.67 6.60 -11.87
C LEU A 224 -1.35 5.22 -12.03
N LYS A 225 -1.50 4.75 -13.28
CA LYS A 225 -1.95 3.38 -13.61
C LYS A 225 -1.02 2.26 -13.14
N ASN A 226 0.17 2.60 -12.65
CA ASN A 226 1.10 1.69 -12.00
C ASN A 226 1.02 1.73 -10.46
N CYS A 227 0.17 2.59 -9.88
CA CYS A 227 -0.15 2.59 -8.45
C CYS A 227 -1.37 1.69 -8.23
N PHE A 228 -1.25 0.69 -7.38
CA PHE A 228 -2.37 -0.16 -6.95
C PHE A 228 -2.56 -0.09 -5.44
N VAL A 229 -3.81 -0.25 -5.00
CA VAL A 229 -4.21 -0.19 -3.59
C VAL A 229 -4.82 -1.50 -3.13
N CYS A 230 -4.68 -1.77 -1.83
CA CYS A 230 -5.51 -2.71 -1.10
C CYS A 230 -6.47 -1.86 -0.25
N VAL A 231 -7.77 -1.89 -0.56
CA VAL A 231 -8.79 -1.27 0.29
C VAL A 231 -9.63 -2.32 1.00
N THR A 232 -10.06 -2.04 2.24
CA THR A 232 -11.24 -2.72 2.78
C THR A 232 -12.47 -2.32 1.98
N GLY A 233 -13.47 -3.19 1.96
CA GLY A 233 -14.84 -2.77 1.67
C GLY A 233 -15.79 -3.35 2.70
N ASN A 234 -16.52 -2.48 3.39
CA ASN A 234 -17.65 -2.84 4.21
C ASN A 234 -18.90 -2.19 3.60
N ARG A 235 -19.75 -3.01 2.96
CA ARG A 235 -21.01 -2.56 2.33
C ARG A 235 -21.95 -1.82 3.29
N VAL A 236 -21.82 -2.04 4.61
CA VAL A 236 -22.64 -1.37 5.64
C VAL A 236 -22.21 0.08 5.88
N ASN A 237 -20.90 0.35 5.91
CA ASN A 237 -20.36 1.64 6.38
C ASN A 237 -19.88 2.58 5.27
N ARG A 238 -19.79 2.13 4.01
CA ARG A 238 -19.35 2.87 2.79
C ARG A 238 -17.93 3.49 2.80
N VAL A 239 -17.29 3.66 3.95
CA VAL A 239 -15.89 4.11 4.07
C VAL A 239 -14.95 2.95 3.73
N ASN A 240 -14.43 2.95 2.50
CA ASN A 240 -13.41 2.01 2.05
C ASN A 240 -12.03 2.54 2.47
N GLN A 241 -11.36 1.84 3.40
CA GLN A 241 -10.08 2.29 3.96
C GLN A 241 -8.89 1.69 3.18
N ILE A 242 -7.95 2.54 2.77
CA ILE A 242 -6.67 2.10 2.21
C ILE A 242 -5.85 1.40 3.30
N LEU A 243 -5.61 0.10 3.14
CA LEU A 243 -4.76 -0.70 4.02
C LEU A 243 -3.31 -0.76 3.53
N GLY A 244 -3.05 -0.44 2.27
CA GLY A 244 -1.71 -0.44 1.70
C GLY A 244 -1.69 -0.10 0.22
N ILE A 245 -0.50 0.25 -0.27
CA ILE A 245 -0.26 0.74 -1.63
C ILE A 245 1.01 0.06 -2.17
N ILE A 246 0.97 -0.32 -3.44
CA ILE A 246 2.11 -0.86 -4.19
C ILE A 246 2.28 -0.07 -5.49
N TYR A 247 3.53 0.29 -5.81
CA TYR A 247 3.88 0.99 -7.03
C TYR A 247 4.87 0.17 -7.85
N ILE A 248 4.58 0.05 -9.15
CA ILE A 248 5.40 -0.70 -10.09
C ILE A 248 6.08 0.21 -11.12
N LEU A 249 7.21 -0.26 -11.62
CA LEU A 249 7.89 0.24 -12.80
C LEU A 249 8.10 -0.89 -13.79
N PHE A 250 8.41 -0.53 -15.03
CA PHE A 250 8.94 -1.46 -16.02
C PHE A 250 10.38 -1.07 -16.33
N LYS A 251 11.35 -1.94 -15.97
CA LYS A 251 12.76 -1.74 -16.34
C LYS A 251 13.07 -2.56 -17.59
N GLN A 252 13.53 -1.90 -18.65
CA GLN A 252 13.93 -2.55 -19.90
C GLN A 252 15.33 -3.17 -19.73
N ARG A 253 15.49 -4.44 -20.10
CA ARG A 253 16.79 -5.09 -20.35
C ARG A 253 16.86 -5.46 -21.83
N MET A 254 18.06 -5.67 -22.39
CA MET A 254 18.30 -5.63 -23.85
C MET A 254 17.32 -6.44 -24.73
N PHE A 255 16.78 -7.56 -24.24
CA PHE A 255 15.78 -8.37 -24.95
C PHE A 255 14.52 -8.69 -24.10
N SER A 256 14.27 -7.97 -23.00
CA SER A 256 13.09 -8.23 -22.17
C SER A 256 12.72 -7.08 -21.23
N ARG A 257 11.42 -6.79 -21.14
CA ARG A 257 10.81 -5.89 -20.16
C ARG A 257 10.58 -6.63 -18.84
N ASN A 258 11.14 -6.14 -17.73
CA ASN A 258 10.90 -6.68 -16.39
C ASN A 258 9.91 -5.78 -15.63
N LEU A 259 8.98 -6.41 -14.93
CA LEU A 259 8.04 -5.77 -14.01
C LEU A 259 8.74 -5.65 -12.66
N VAL A 260 8.90 -4.42 -12.15
CA VAL A 260 9.63 -4.16 -10.91
C VAL A 260 8.70 -3.51 -9.90
N ILE A 261 8.62 -4.08 -8.70
CA ILE A 261 8.01 -3.41 -7.56
C ILE A 261 9.03 -2.39 -7.05
N ASP A 262 8.69 -1.11 -7.19
CA ASP A 262 9.53 0.04 -6.85
C ASP A 262 9.30 0.45 -5.39
N PHE A 263 8.03 0.47 -4.95
CA PHE A 263 7.64 0.69 -3.55
C PHE A 263 6.46 -0.20 -3.15
N VAL A 264 6.44 -0.64 -1.89
CA VAL A 264 5.28 -1.27 -1.25
C VAL A 264 5.21 -0.82 0.21
N ALA A 265 4.04 -0.36 0.65
CA ALA A 265 3.79 -0.04 2.05
C ALA A 265 2.41 -0.54 2.46
N THR A 266 2.29 -0.96 3.71
CA THR A 266 1.03 -1.30 4.35
C THR A 266 0.86 -0.43 5.58
N LEU A 267 -0.39 -0.16 5.95
CA LEU A 267 -0.74 0.30 7.29
C LEU A 267 -0.04 -0.63 8.29
N ARG A 268 0.88 -0.08 9.08
CA ARG A 268 1.38 -0.75 10.29
C ARG A 268 0.44 -0.36 11.43
N GLY A 269 0.17 -1.27 12.37
CA GLY A 269 -0.52 -0.89 13.60
C GLY A 269 0.30 0.20 14.28
N LYS A 270 -0.32 1.35 14.57
CA LYS A 270 0.42 2.53 15.05
C LYS A 270 0.94 2.26 16.48
N THR A 271 2.20 1.87 16.60
CA THR A 271 2.89 1.80 17.88
C THR A 271 2.87 3.18 18.56
N GLY A 272 2.14 3.28 19.67
CA GLY A 272 1.95 4.52 20.44
C GLY A 272 0.59 5.22 20.29
N ASP A 273 -0.35 4.73 19.47
CA ASP A 273 -1.72 5.26 19.38
C ASP A 273 -2.73 4.19 19.83
N PRO A 274 -3.24 4.24 21.08
CA PRO A 274 -4.12 3.21 21.62
C PRO A 274 -5.52 3.17 20.98
N ALA A 275 -5.87 4.15 20.13
CA ALA A 275 -7.11 4.15 19.34
C ALA A 275 -6.92 3.55 17.94
N ALA A 276 -5.68 3.22 17.53
CA ALA A 276 -5.41 2.61 16.24
C ALA A 276 -5.69 1.11 16.25
N ALA A 277 -6.73 0.69 15.53
CA ALA A 277 -7.04 -0.73 15.33
C ALA A 277 -5.83 -1.52 14.78
N GLU A 278 -5.65 -2.77 15.23
CA GLU A 278 -4.56 -3.62 14.76
C GLU A 278 -4.65 -3.79 13.23
N ALA A 279 -3.58 -3.44 12.52
CA ALA A 279 -3.58 -3.43 11.07
C ALA A 279 -3.77 -4.85 10.51
N PRO A 280 -4.72 -5.06 9.57
CA PRO A 280 -5.02 -6.39 9.02
C PRO A 280 -3.79 -7.11 8.48
N ARG A 281 -3.60 -8.37 8.91
CA ARG A 281 -2.45 -9.19 8.50
C ARG A 281 -2.65 -9.73 7.08
N GLY A 282 -1.53 -9.92 6.38
CA GLY A 282 -1.53 -10.41 4.99
C GLY A 282 -1.67 -9.35 3.88
N VAL A 283 -1.92 -8.07 4.19
CA VAL A 283 -2.09 -7.00 3.18
C VAL A 283 -0.92 -6.93 2.18
N GLY A 284 0.32 -7.06 2.64
CA GLY A 284 1.49 -7.08 1.74
C GLY A 284 1.50 -8.28 0.78
N ALA A 285 1.03 -9.45 1.21
CA ALA A 285 0.88 -10.62 0.35
C ALA A 285 -0.29 -10.47 -0.63
N PHE A 286 -1.37 -9.78 -0.23
CA PHE A 286 -2.52 -9.44 -1.06
C PHE A 286 -2.14 -8.44 -2.18
N LEU A 287 -1.41 -7.37 -1.87
CA LEU A 287 -0.87 -6.44 -2.88
C LEU A 287 0.02 -7.15 -3.89
N MET A 288 0.93 -8.01 -3.42
CA MET A 288 1.81 -8.82 -4.27
C MET A 288 1.03 -9.84 -5.13
N ALA A 289 -0.07 -10.39 -4.60
CA ALA A 289 -0.95 -11.30 -5.33
C ALA A 289 -1.68 -10.59 -6.49
N GLY A 290 -2.19 -9.37 -6.27
CA GLY A 290 -2.87 -8.60 -7.32
C GLY A 290 -1.94 -8.24 -8.48
N VAL A 291 -0.70 -7.79 -8.17
CA VAL A 291 0.32 -7.54 -9.20
C VAL A 291 0.74 -8.83 -9.93
N TRP A 292 0.79 -9.97 -9.23
CA TRP A 292 1.04 -11.27 -9.87
C TRP A 292 -0.10 -11.67 -10.81
N MET A 293 -1.36 -11.45 -10.41
CA MET A 293 -2.53 -11.73 -11.23
C MET A 293 -2.51 -10.89 -12.50
N GLU A 294 -2.33 -9.57 -12.42
CA GLU A 294 -2.19 -8.68 -13.58
C GLU A 294 -1.03 -9.08 -14.52
N TRP A 295 0.08 -9.59 -13.97
CA TRP A 295 1.19 -10.12 -14.77
C TRP A 295 0.83 -11.43 -15.49
N LYS A 296 0.03 -12.31 -14.89
CA LYS A 296 -0.35 -13.62 -15.47
C LYS A 296 -1.60 -13.57 -16.35
N THR A 297 -2.52 -12.65 -16.12
CA THR A 297 -3.61 -12.33 -17.06
C THR A 297 -3.08 -11.67 -18.32
N GLY A 298 -1.96 -10.94 -18.22
CA GLY A 298 -1.28 -10.29 -19.33
C GLY A 298 -1.50 -8.78 -19.41
N ALA A 299 -2.24 -8.19 -18.47
CA ALA A 299 -2.43 -6.75 -18.34
C ALA A 299 -1.09 -6.01 -18.08
N LEU A 300 -0.18 -6.64 -17.34
CA LEU A 300 1.20 -6.17 -17.13
C LEU A 300 2.20 -7.08 -17.88
N PRO A 301 2.41 -6.90 -19.20
CA PRO A 301 3.26 -7.78 -19.99
C PRO A 301 4.75 -7.59 -19.62
N ALA A 302 5.32 -8.60 -18.96
CA ALA A 302 6.72 -8.65 -18.54
C ALA A 302 7.28 -10.09 -18.54
N ARG A 303 8.60 -10.21 -18.66
CA ARG A 303 9.33 -11.49 -18.58
C ARG A 303 9.47 -11.99 -17.15
N ASP A 304 10.06 -11.16 -16.29
CA ASP A 304 10.27 -11.41 -14.87
C ASP A 304 9.46 -10.41 -14.03
N MET A 305 9.06 -10.82 -12.82
CA MET A 305 8.59 -9.93 -11.76
C MET A 305 9.68 -9.85 -10.68
N THR A 306 10.18 -8.65 -10.41
CA THR A 306 11.31 -8.40 -9.52
C THR A 306 11.01 -7.29 -8.51
N LEU A 307 11.87 -7.17 -7.51
CA LEU A 307 11.89 -6.05 -6.57
C LEU A 307 13.33 -5.80 -6.12
N ASP A 308 13.64 -4.56 -5.75
CA ASP A 308 14.91 -4.19 -5.15
C ASP A 308 14.68 -4.03 -3.62
N SER A 309 15.53 -4.62 -2.77
CA SER A 309 15.24 -4.75 -1.33
C SER A 309 16.44 -4.45 -0.44
N GLU A 310 16.17 -3.76 0.67
CA GLU A 310 17.05 -3.74 1.84
C GLU A 310 17.26 -5.15 2.42
N VAL A 311 18.40 -5.36 3.11
CA VAL A 311 18.83 -6.69 3.57
C VAL A 311 17.85 -7.30 4.58
N GLY A 312 17.20 -6.49 5.43
CA GLY A 312 16.29 -6.97 6.49
C GLY A 312 15.07 -7.72 5.96
N ALA A 313 14.48 -7.26 4.86
CA ALA A 313 13.26 -7.87 4.29
C ALA A 313 13.52 -9.18 3.51
N ARG A 314 14.80 -9.57 3.31
CA ARG A 314 15.21 -10.80 2.59
C ARG A 314 14.52 -12.06 3.10
N GLY A 315 14.31 -12.18 4.41
CA GLY A 315 13.62 -13.32 5.01
C GLY A 315 12.14 -13.40 4.61
N PHE A 316 11.45 -12.26 4.55
CA PHE A 316 10.05 -12.18 4.12
C PHE A 316 9.92 -12.54 2.63
N TYR A 317 10.71 -11.89 1.76
CA TYR A 317 10.65 -12.14 0.32
C TYR A 317 11.00 -13.59 -0.07
N ALA A 318 12.00 -14.19 0.59
CA ALA A 318 12.32 -15.61 0.44
C ALA A 318 11.23 -16.56 0.99
N SER A 319 10.38 -16.11 1.92
CA SER A 319 9.25 -16.91 2.43
C SER A 319 8.06 -16.97 1.46
N ILE A 320 7.85 -15.93 0.64
CA ILE A 320 6.72 -15.84 -0.30
C ILE A 320 7.05 -16.27 -1.75
N GLY A 321 8.33 -16.43 -2.10
CA GLY A 321 8.74 -17.05 -3.37
C GLY A 321 9.80 -16.32 -4.20
N PHE A 322 10.30 -15.19 -3.72
CA PHE A 322 11.41 -14.50 -4.38
C PHE A 322 12.74 -15.17 -4.09
N GLN A 323 13.66 -15.09 -5.05
CA GLN A 323 15.05 -15.55 -4.94
C GLN A 323 15.99 -14.36 -5.19
N PRO A 324 17.12 -14.25 -4.46
CA PRO A 324 18.09 -13.18 -4.67
C PRO A 324 18.77 -13.32 -6.04
N ARG A 325 19.00 -12.18 -6.71
CA ARG A 325 19.63 -12.06 -8.04
C ARG A 325 20.74 -11.02 -7.95
N GLY A 326 21.92 -11.43 -7.50
CA GLY A 326 22.99 -10.49 -7.12
C GLY A 326 22.79 -9.94 -5.71
N PHE A 327 23.20 -8.69 -5.48
CA PHE A 327 23.31 -8.13 -4.13
C PHE A 327 21.98 -7.66 -3.51
N ALA A 328 21.10 -7.02 -4.30
CA ALA A 328 19.87 -6.39 -3.79
C ALA A 328 18.60 -6.61 -4.66
N GLU A 329 18.73 -7.04 -5.93
CA GLU A 329 17.58 -7.43 -6.76
C GLU A 329 17.08 -8.83 -6.32
N PHE A 330 15.76 -8.99 -6.31
CA PHE A 330 15.06 -10.26 -6.05
C PHE A 330 14.11 -10.56 -7.20
N VAL A 331 14.01 -11.83 -7.62
CA VAL A 331 13.12 -12.30 -8.70
C VAL A 331 12.13 -13.36 -8.21
N LEU A 332 10.86 -13.23 -8.58
CA LEU A 332 9.81 -14.17 -8.20
C LEU A 332 9.86 -15.44 -9.06
N SER A 333 10.51 -16.51 -8.55
CA SER A 333 10.68 -17.76 -9.29
C SER A 333 9.43 -18.66 -9.26
N SER A 334 8.67 -18.61 -8.15
CA SER A 334 7.40 -19.31 -7.99
C SER A 334 6.68 -18.77 -6.75
N PRO A 335 5.40 -18.38 -6.81
CA PRO A 335 4.67 -18.01 -5.60
C PRO A 335 4.57 -19.22 -4.64
N LYS A 336 4.70 -18.94 -3.34
CA LYS A 336 4.53 -19.91 -2.24
C LYS A 336 4.05 -19.21 -0.96
N GLY A 337 3.78 -19.97 0.09
CA GLY A 337 3.38 -19.43 1.39
C GLY A 337 2.15 -18.52 1.29
N SER A 338 2.16 -17.42 2.04
CA SER A 338 1.06 -16.45 2.06
C SER A 338 0.75 -15.84 0.70
N LEU A 339 1.75 -15.59 -0.17
CA LEU A 339 1.49 -15.08 -1.53
C LEU A 339 0.67 -16.05 -2.36
N LEU A 340 1.02 -17.35 -2.36
CA LEU A 340 0.23 -18.34 -3.11
C LEU A 340 -1.18 -18.48 -2.53
N LEU A 341 -1.33 -18.48 -1.20
CA LEU A 341 -2.64 -18.50 -0.54
C LEU A 341 -3.48 -17.26 -0.88
N SER A 342 -2.88 -16.05 -0.90
CA SER A 342 -3.55 -14.81 -1.31
C SER A 342 -3.99 -14.85 -2.78
N ILE A 343 -3.18 -15.39 -3.69
CA ILE A 343 -3.56 -15.54 -5.11
C ILE A 343 -4.77 -16.50 -5.25
N LEU A 344 -4.81 -17.61 -4.49
CA LEU A 344 -5.95 -18.55 -4.53
C LEU A 344 -7.24 -17.99 -3.92
N ARG A 345 -7.12 -17.07 -2.96
CA ARG A 345 -8.24 -16.32 -2.36
C ARG A 345 -8.63 -15.07 -3.16
N MET A 346 -7.91 -14.76 -4.24
CA MET A 346 -8.27 -13.68 -5.16
C MET A 346 -9.17 -14.18 -6.27
N HIS A 347 -10.39 -13.65 -6.32
CA HIS A 347 -11.33 -13.84 -7.40
C HIS A 347 -11.26 -12.62 -8.32
N CYS A 348 -11.09 -12.83 -9.62
CA CYS A 348 -11.19 -11.74 -10.59
C CYS A 348 -12.67 -11.40 -10.78
N SER A 349 -13.07 -10.18 -10.41
CA SER A 349 -14.48 -9.80 -10.36
C SER A 349 -15.14 -9.66 -11.73
N ARG A 350 -14.35 -9.66 -12.82
CA ARG A 350 -14.82 -9.44 -14.20
C ARG A 350 -14.66 -10.62 -15.16
N ARG A 351 -13.77 -11.60 -14.91
CA ARG A 351 -13.44 -12.70 -15.85
C ARG A 351 -12.93 -13.98 -15.17
N GLN A 352 -13.06 -15.12 -15.84
CA GLN A 352 -12.29 -16.32 -15.50
C GLN A 352 -10.78 -16.10 -15.78
N LEU A 353 -9.92 -16.84 -15.07
CA LEU A 353 -8.47 -16.78 -15.29
C LEU A 353 -8.08 -17.40 -16.65
N PRO A 354 -7.21 -16.75 -17.45
CA PRO A 354 -6.79 -17.31 -18.72
C PRO A 354 -5.91 -18.55 -18.52
N PRO A 355 -5.87 -19.52 -19.46
CA PRO A 355 -5.18 -20.80 -19.29
C PRO A 355 -3.71 -20.68 -18.86
N LYS A 356 -3.00 -19.63 -19.30
CA LYS A 356 -1.62 -19.34 -18.91
C LYS A 356 -1.45 -19.03 -17.41
N ALA A 357 -2.43 -18.37 -16.79
CA ALA A 357 -2.45 -18.10 -15.35
C ALA A 357 -2.81 -19.37 -14.56
N VAL A 358 -3.81 -20.13 -15.04
CA VAL A 358 -4.22 -21.44 -14.49
C VAL A 358 -3.04 -22.43 -14.47
N GLN A 359 -2.35 -22.60 -15.61
CA GLN A 359 -1.17 -23.46 -15.70
C GLN A 359 -0.02 -23.00 -14.78
N ALA A 360 0.16 -21.70 -14.58
CA ALA A 360 1.16 -21.17 -13.65
C ALA A 360 0.81 -21.47 -12.18
N LEU A 361 -0.48 -21.39 -11.81
CA LEU A 361 -0.99 -21.81 -10.50
C LEU A 361 -0.83 -23.32 -10.28
N ALA A 362 -1.33 -24.14 -11.20
CA ALA A 362 -1.17 -25.60 -11.14
C ALA A 362 0.32 -25.99 -11.08
N GLY A 363 1.19 -25.31 -11.84
CA GLY A 363 2.64 -25.48 -11.77
C GLY A 363 3.25 -25.14 -10.40
N ALA A 364 2.78 -24.10 -9.71
CA ALA A 364 3.19 -23.77 -8.35
C ALA A 364 2.67 -24.82 -7.34
N ILE A 365 1.42 -25.24 -7.48
CA ILE A 365 0.76 -26.20 -6.57
C ILE A 365 1.36 -27.61 -6.69
N ARG A 366 1.72 -28.04 -7.91
CA ARG A 366 2.50 -29.28 -8.15
C ARG A 366 3.88 -29.24 -7.46
N LYS A 367 4.47 -28.06 -7.18
CA LYS A 367 5.68 -27.95 -6.35
C LYS A 367 5.36 -28.09 -4.85
N GLN A 368 4.23 -27.55 -4.38
CA GLN A 368 3.80 -27.69 -2.99
C GLN A 368 3.43 -29.14 -2.61
N VAL A 369 2.72 -29.86 -3.49
CA VAL A 369 2.46 -31.31 -3.28
C VAL A 369 3.79 -32.10 -3.25
N LYS A 370 4.81 -31.67 -3.99
CA LYS A 370 6.13 -32.30 -3.97
C LYS A 370 6.94 -31.96 -2.70
N SER A 371 6.79 -30.79 -2.09
CA SER A 371 7.49 -30.44 -0.84
C SER A 371 6.92 -31.19 0.37
N LEU A 372 5.61 -31.47 0.39
CA LEU A 372 4.97 -32.32 1.43
C LEU A 372 5.56 -33.73 1.55
N ARG A 373 6.32 -34.20 0.56
CA ARG A 373 7.03 -35.50 0.60
C ARG A 373 8.24 -35.54 1.57
N ARG A 374 8.68 -34.40 2.10
CA ARG A 374 9.72 -34.32 3.13
C ARG A 374 9.06 -34.24 4.50
N ASN A 375 9.62 -34.93 5.49
CA ASN A 375 9.17 -34.84 6.88
C ASN A 375 9.49 -33.45 7.48
N ALA A 376 8.69 -33.01 8.46
CA ALA A 376 8.88 -31.72 9.12
C ALA A 376 9.45 -31.94 10.52
N GLU A 377 10.78 -31.87 10.61
CA GLU A 377 11.54 -32.18 11.82
C GLU A 377 11.52 -31.00 12.80
N THR A 378 11.71 -29.78 12.29
CA THR A 378 11.66 -28.53 13.08
C THR A 378 10.25 -27.92 13.13
N GLU A 379 9.93 -27.16 14.18
CA GLU A 379 8.62 -26.48 14.26
C GLU A 379 8.41 -25.45 13.15
N LYS A 380 9.50 -24.86 12.62
CA LYS A 380 9.47 -23.99 11.45
C LYS A 380 9.00 -24.73 10.19
N GLU A 381 9.51 -25.94 9.96
CA GLU A 381 9.03 -26.80 8.85
C GLU A 381 7.60 -27.26 9.09
N ARG A 382 7.18 -27.52 10.34
CA ARG A 382 5.77 -27.86 10.64
C ARG A 382 4.84 -26.69 10.38
N ALA A 383 5.25 -25.46 10.71
CA ALA A 383 4.51 -24.25 10.36
C ALA A 383 4.42 -24.01 8.84
N GLU A 384 5.49 -24.25 8.09
CA GLU A 384 5.46 -24.20 6.61
C GLU A 384 4.55 -25.31 6.04
N ARG A 385 4.61 -26.53 6.60
CA ARG A 385 3.76 -27.66 6.22
C ARG A 385 2.27 -27.37 6.44
N ARG A 386 1.88 -26.79 7.60
CA ARG A 386 0.51 -26.36 7.89
C ARG A 386 0.00 -25.36 6.83
N ARG A 387 0.79 -24.34 6.50
CA ARG A 387 0.47 -23.36 5.45
C ARG A 387 0.34 -23.99 4.06
N VAL A 388 1.16 -25.00 3.74
CA VAL A 388 1.02 -25.74 2.48
C VAL A 388 -0.29 -26.53 2.44
N ILE A 389 -0.69 -27.18 3.53
CA ILE A 389 -1.97 -27.90 3.62
C ILE A 389 -3.15 -26.93 3.45
N GLU A 390 -3.13 -25.76 4.09
CA GLU A 390 -4.13 -24.69 3.90
C GLU A 390 -4.19 -24.21 2.44
N THR A 391 -3.03 -24.06 1.79
CA THR A 391 -2.92 -23.67 0.38
C THR A 391 -3.52 -24.74 -0.55
N LEU A 392 -3.29 -26.03 -0.27
CA LEU A 392 -3.90 -27.13 -1.02
C LEU A 392 -5.42 -27.20 -0.80
N LYS A 393 -5.90 -27.00 0.43
CA LYS A 393 -7.34 -26.90 0.72
C LYS A 393 -8.00 -25.78 -0.07
N ALA A 394 -7.43 -24.57 -0.04
CA ALA A 394 -7.93 -23.41 -0.77
C ALA A 394 -7.88 -23.60 -2.30
N TYR A 395 -6.92 -24.37 -2.83
CA TYR A 395 -6.88 -24.72 -4.25
C TYR A 395 -8.00 -25.69 -4.63
N LEU A 396 -8.18 -26.76 -3.85
CA LEU A 396 -9.14 -27.84 -4.11
C LEU A 396 -10.61 -27.38 -4.00
N THR A 397 -10.87 -26.24 -3.34
CA THR A 397 -12.20 -25.60 -3.28
C THR A 397 -12.34 -24.36 -4.16
N SER A 398 -11.30 -23.97 -4.92
CA SER A 398 -11.37 -22.77 -5.77
C SER A 398 -12.06 -23.06 -7.11
N ALA A 399 -13.27 -22.53 -7.27
CA ALA A 399 -14.03 -22.58 -8.53
C ALA A 399 -13.25 -22.02 -9.74
N ALA A 400 -12.25 -21.16 -9.53
CA ALA A 400 -11.41 -20.59 -10.58
C ALA A 400 -10.37 -21.58 -11.16
N VAL A 401 -10.20 -22.78 -10.58
CA VAL A 401 -9.16 -23.76 -10.97
C VAL A 401 -9.71 -25.20 -11.03
N SER A 402 -11.04 -25.37 -11.09
CA SER A 402 -11.73 -26.67 -11.02
C SER A 402 -11.20 -27.73 -12.00
N GLY A 403 -10.94 -27.36 -13.26
CA GLY A 403 -10.45 -28.28 -14.29
C GLY A 403 -9.03 -28.83 -14.08
N ASP A 404 -8.23 -28.24 -13.19
CA ASP A 404 -6.87 -28.68 -12.85
C ASP A 404 -6.81 -29.28 -11.42
N ALA A 405 -7.96 -29.42 -10.75
CA ALA A 405 -8.07 -29.97 -9.39
C ALA A 405 -7.87 -31.49 -9.36
N GLU A 406 -8.43 -32.22 -10.32
CA GLU A 406 -8.31 -33.69 -10.38
C GLU A 406 -6.85 -34.12 -10.57
N ALA A 407 -6.09 -33.45 -11.46
CA ALA A 407 -4.66 -33.71 -11.66
C ALA A 407 -3.83 -33.51 -10.37
N ILE A 408 -4.27 -32.65 -9.45
CA ILE A 408 -3.66 -32.48 -8.13
C ILE A 408 -4.09 -33.61 -7.18
N LEU A 409 -5.35 -34.04 -7.18
CA LEU A 409 -5.81 -35.20 -6.39
C LEU A 409 -5.10 -36.50 -6.81
N GLN A 410 -4.96 -36.74 -8.12
CA GLN A 410 -4.17 -37.85 -8.66
C GLN A 410 -2.71 -37.78 -8.21
N LEU A 411 -2.10 -36.58 -8.15
CA LEU A 411 -0.72 -36.39 -7.68
C LEU A 411 -0.58 -36.61 -6.16
N ILE A 412 -1.57 -36.20 -5.36
CA ILE A 412 -1.63 -36.47 -3.91
C ILE A 412 -1.76 -37.99 -3.68
N SER A 413 -2.67 -38.66 -4.39
CA SER A 413 -2.85 -40.11 -4.34
C SER A 413 -1.58 -40.88 -4.73
N LYS A 414 -0.89 -40.45 -5.80
CA LYS A 414 0.42 -40.98 -6.22
C LYS A 414 1.51 -40.86 -5.15
N TYR A 415 1.37 -39.92 -4.21
CA TYR A 415 2.28 -39.74 -3.08
C TYR A 415 1.66 -40.09 -1.72
N ARG A 416 0.53 -40.81 -1.67
CA ARG A 416 -0.20 -41.20 -0.44
C ARG A 416 0.72 -41.77 0.65
N LYS A 417 1.56 -42.75 0.29
CA LYS A 417 2.56 -43.37 1.20
C LYS A 417 3.70 -42.44 1.66
N LYS A 418 3.79 -41.20 1.18
CA LYS A 418 4.84 -40.20 1.49
C LYS A 418 4.28 -38.85 1.97
N ILE A 419 2.96 -38.72 2.13
CA ILE A 419 2.29 -37.52 2.61
C ILE A 419 1.24 -37.97 3.64
N PRO A 420 1.52 -37.90 4.95
CA PRO A 420 0.59 -38.36 6.00
C PRO A 420 -0.82 -37.76 5.90
N GLU A 421 -0.94 -36.52 5.43
CA GLU A 421 -2.20 -35.78 5.32
C GLU A 421 -2.97 -36.04 4.01
N SER A 422 -2.45 -36.92 3.13
CA SER A 422 -3.05 -37.21 1.82
C SER A 422 -4.52 -37.65 1.93
N ASP A 423 -4.83 -38.57 2.84
CA ASP A 423 -6.20 -39.06 3.06
C ASP A 423 -7.15 -38.04 3.70
N ALA A 424 -6.61 -37.00 4.34
CA ALA A 424 -7.39 -35.87 4.84
C ALA A 424 -7.66 -34.86 3.72
N LEU A 425 -6.68 -34.60 2.84
CA LEU A 425 -6.82 -33.73 1.67
C LEU A 425 -7.79 -34.29 0.63
N ILE A 426 -7.73 -35.60 0.37
CA ILE A 426 -8.64 -36.28 -0.58
C ILE A 426 -10.08 -36.24 -0.08
N ARG A 427 -10.34 -36.59 1.19
CA ARG A 427 -11.68 -36.51 1.80
C ARG A 427 -12.25 -35.09 1.77
N TYR A 428 -11.45 -34.10 2.20
CA TYR A 428 -11.86 -32.70 2.21
C TYR A 428 -12.30 -32.19 0.82
N ALA A 429 -11.65 -32.63 -0.25
CA ALA A 429 -12.05 -32.29 -1.62
C ALA A 429 -13.39 -32.94 -2.02
N LEU A 430 -13.61 -34.21 -1.67
CA LEU A 430 -14.86 -34.93 -1.96
C LEU A 430 -16.06 -34.33 -1.19
N GLU A 431 -15.86 -34.01 0.08
CA GLU A 431 -16.85 -33.35 0.95
C GLU A 431 -17.21 -31.94 0.44
N SER A 432 -16.21 -31.17 0.00
CA SER A 432 -16.41 -29.82 -0.55
C SER A 432 -17.04 -29.82 -1.95
N GLY A 433 -16.71 -30.82 -2.79
CA GLY A 433 -17.33 -30.98 -4.11
C GLY A 433 -18.81 -31.39 -4.01
N SER A 434 -19.13 -32.26 -3.05
CA SER A 434 -20.50 -32.78 -2.84
C SER A 434 -21.49 -31.77 -2.23
N SER A 435 -20.99 -30.62 -1.75
CA SER A 435 -21.81 -29.55 -1.17
C SER A 435 -22.13 -28.41 -2.14
N GLY A 436 -21.32 -28.21 -3.19
CA GLY A 436 -21.63 -27.23 -4.25
C GLY A 436 -22.90 -27.57 -5.01
N THR A 437 -23.02 -28.82 -5.47
CA THR A 437 -24.14 -29.30 -6.31
C THR A 437 -25.52 -29.29 -5.65
N LYS A 438 -25.61 -29.04 -4.33
CA LYS A 438 -26.90 -28.88 -3.63
C LYS A 438 -27.34 -27.42 -3.42
N ASN A 439 -26.43 -26.46 -3.47
CA ASN A 439 -26.79 -25.04 -3.27
C ASN A 439 -27.20 -24.34 -4.57
N ASP A 440 -26.62 -24.72 -5.71
CA ASP A 440 -26.98 -24.13 -7.02
C ASP A 440 -28.42 -24.44 -7.45
N ALA A 441 -29.05 -25.46 -6.85
CA ALA A 441 -30.46 -25.80 -7.04
C ALA A 441 -31.45 -24.86 -6.32
N ILE A 442 -30.99 -24.02 -5.37
CA ILE A 442 -31.86 -23.16 -4.54
C ILE A 442 -31.39 -21.69 -4.56
N LYS A 443 -31.15 -21.14 -5.77
CA LYS A 443 -31.10 -19.68 -5.99
C LYS A 443 -31.33 -19.20 -7.42
N ALA A 444 -32.24 -19.85 -8.14
CA ALA A 444 -32.79 -19.31 -9.39
C ALA A 444 -33.77 -18.16 -9.12
N THR A 445 -33.25 -16.94 -8.91
CA THR A 445 -34.07 -15.72 -8.83
C THR A 445 -33.32 -14.57 -9.53
N PRO A 446 -33.84 -14.02 -10.64
CA PRO A 446 -33.07 -13.12 -11.51
C PRO A 446 -33.00 -11.70 -10.92
N GLY A 447 -31.90 -11.38 -10.24
CA GLY A 447 -31.77 -10.08 -9.56
C GLY A 447 -30.36 -9.70 -9.07
N ALA A 448 -29.30 -10.24 -9.69
CA ALA A 448 -27.92 -9.89 -9.34
C ALA A 448 -27.01 -9.87 -10.58
N ARG A 449 -26.62 -8.66 -11.01
CA ARG A 449 -25.32 -8.44 -11.66
C ARG A 449 -24.34 -7.93 -10.60
N CYS A 450 -23.04 -8.06 -10.86
CA CYS A 450 -21.97 -7.83 -9.89
C CYS A 450 -21.98 -6.42 -9.29
#